data_AF-A0A9J6H5U5-F1
#
_entry.id   AF-A0A9J6H5U5-F1
#
_cell.length_a   1.000
_cell.length_b   1.000
_cell.length_c   1.000
_cell.angle_alpha   90.00
_cell.angle_beta   90.00
_cell.angle_gamma   90.00
#
_symmetry.space_group_name_H-M   'P 1'
#
loop_
_entity.id
_entity.type
_entity.pdbx_description
1 polymer ?
#
loop_
_entity_poly.entity_id
_entity_poly.type
_entity_poly.pdbx_seq_one_letter_code
_entity_poly.pdbx_strand_id
1 'polypeptide(L)'
;MDHINSVFEDMRTEFAAIKSENEALRKHNSALCDELDDFQKRPADAESRLQHSNQYSRRNNIEIKGVEEKKGDNVTEIVCKLGELAHEPITADDIEACHRVPGKNKPSCIVLQFARRQKRDSLLEKAKKWRIKNSDFGFVSSSPVFVNAHLCRALKRLLGMTVSKKHACNWK
;
A
#
# COMPACT_ATOMS: atom_id res chain seq x y z
N MET A 1 -59.63 6.96 51.20
CA MET A 1 -59.37 5.87 50.24
C MET A 1 -59.25 6.40 48.81
N ASP A 2 -60.09 7.35 48.40
CA ASP A 2 -60.13 7.85 47.02
C ASP A 2 -58.84 8.55 46.55
N HIS A 3 -58.21 9.35 47.41
CA HIS A 3 -56.93 9.99 47.08
C HIS A 3 -55.79 8.97 46.85
N ILE A 4 -55.77 7.91 47.66
CA ILE A 4 -54.76 6.85 47.54
C ILE A 4 -54.94 6.10 46.21
N ASN A 5 -56.18 5.75 45.85
CA ASN A 5 -56.48 5.11 44.56
C ASN A 5 -56.13 6.00 43.36
N SER A 6 -56.42 7.31 43.43
CA SER A 6 -56.03 8.27 42.38
C SER A 6 -54.52 8.26 42.16
N VAL A 7 -53.73 8.37 43.23
CA VAL A 7 -52.26 8.35 43.16
C VAL A 7 -51.73 7.02 42.62
N PHE A 8 -52.36 5.90 42.96
CA PHE A 8 -51.99 4.59 42.39
C PHE A 8 -52.25 4.49 40.89
N GLU A 9 -53.37 5.02 40.41
CA GLU A 9 -53.66 5.04 38.97
C GLU A 9 -52.72 5.99 38.21
N ASP A 10 -52.41 7.17 38.78
CA ASP A 10 -51.43 8.09 38.22
C ASP A 10 -50.04 7.42 38.11
N MET A 11 -49.56 6.77 39.19
CA MET A 11 -48.32 6.00 39.16
C MET A 11 -48.34 4.89 38.12
N ARG A 12 -49.46 4.21 37.93
CA ARG A 12 -49.59 3.14 36.93
C ARG A 12 -49.47 3.68 35.51
N THR A 13 -50.04 4.85 35.23
CA THR A 13 -49.92 5.50 33.92
C THR A 13 -48.49 5.96 33.64
N GLU A 14 -47.83 6.57 34.62
CA GLU A 14 -46.43 6.98 34.51
C GLU A 14 -45.52 5.76 34.31
N PHE A 15 -45.73 4.68 35.06
CA PHE A 15 -44.93 3.46 34.93
C PHE A 15 -45.09 2.83 33.54
N ALA A 16 -46.30 2.85 32.97
CA ALA A 16 -46.55 2.38 31.61
C ALA A 16 -45.85 3.26 30.56
N ALA A 17 -45.88 4.59 30.74
CA ALA A 17 -45.18 5.52 29.86
C ALA A 17 -43.66 5.33 29.91
N ILE A 18 -43.08 5.25 31.11
CA ILE A 18 -41.64 5.01 31.33
C ILE A 18 -41.21 3.67 30.73
N LYS A 19 -42.04 2.63 30.84
CA LYS A 19 -41.75 1.32 30.24
C LYS A 19 -41.72 1.42 28.71
N SER A 20 -42.71 2.09 28.12
CA SER A 20 -42.76 2.30 26.67
C SER A 20 -41.56 3.11 26.17
N GLU A 21 -41.17 4.16 26.90
CA GLU A 21 -39.98 4.95 26.57
C GLU A 21 -38.70 4.12 26.69
N ASN A 22 -38.56 3.29 27.73
CA ASN A 22 -37.41 2.40 27.88
C ASN A 22 -37.30 1.40 26.73
N GLU A 23 -38.41 0.83 26.27
CA GLU A 23 -38.43 -0.06 25.11
C GLU A 23 -38.00 0.68 23.84
N ALA A 24 -38.48 1.90 23.63
CA ALA A 24 -38.08 2.75 22.51
C ALA A 24 -36.59 3.12 22.57
N LEU A 25 -36.08 3.53 23.73
CA LEU A 25 -34.67 3.87 23.96
C LEU A 25 -33.77 2.66 23.73
N ARG A 26 -34.16 1.47 24.22
CA ARG A 26 -33.42 0.22 23.97
C ARG A 26 -33.34 -0.10 22.48
N LYS A 27 -34.45 0.05 21.75
CA LYS A 27 -34.49 -0.16 20.30
C LYS A 27 -33.59 0.84 19.56
N HIS A 28 -33.63 2.11 19.95
CA HIS A 28 -32.78 3.14 19.35
C HIS A 28 -31.29 2.90 19.64
N ASN A 29 -30.94 2.55 20.88
CA ASN A 29 -29.58 2.19 21.24
C ASN A 29 -29.05 0.99 20.44
N SER A 30 -29.87 -0.05 20.24
CA SER A 30 -29.48 -1.19 19.40
C SER A 30 -29.19 -0.75 17.97
N ALA A 31 -30.07 0.08 17.37
CA ALA A 31 -29.86 0.57 16.01
C ALA A 31 -28.62 1.48 15.89
N LEU A 32 -28.36 2.32 16.89
CA LEU A 32 -27.14 3.13 16.96
C LEU A 32 -25.89 2.27 17.08
N CYS A 33 -25.93 1.17 17.85
CA CYS A 33 -24.82 0.23 17.92
C CYS A 33 -24.54 -0.41 16.56
N ASP A 34 -25.58 -0.85 15.84
CA ASP A 34 -25.43 -1.42 14.49
C ASP A 34 -24.84 -0.40 13.50
N GLU A 35 -25.30 0.86 13.56
CA GLU A 35 -24.80 1.94 12.70
C GLU A 35 -23.34 2.31 13.04
N LEU A 36 -22.98 2.33 14.33
CA LEU A 36 -21.60 2.55 14.76
C LEU A 36 -20.68 1.44 14.26
N ASP A 37 -21.11 0.18 14.34
CA ASP A 37 -20.35 -0.96 13.84
C ASP A 37 -20.13 -0.90 12.32
N ASP A 38 -21.16 -0.50 11.55
CA ASP A 38 -21.02 -0.29 10.10
C ASP A 38 -20.08 0.90 9.79
N PHE A 39 -20.28 2.02 10.48
CA PHE A 39 -19.48 3.22 10.31
C PHE A 39 -17.99 2.97 10.62
N GLN A 40 -17.68 2.14 11.62
CA GLN A 40 -16.31 1.76 11.96
C GLN A 40 -15.66 0.87 10.91
N LYS A 41 -16.42 0.03 10.19
CA LYS A 41 -15.90 -0.88 9.15
C LYS A 41 -15.60 -0.15 7.84
N ARG A 42 -16.41 0.85 7.48
CA ARG A 42 -16.31 1.58 6.21
C ARG A 42 -14.92 2.18 5.90
N PRO A 43 -14.21 2.83 6.86
CA PRO A 43 -12.86 3.32 6.63
C PRO A 43 -11.87 2.20 6.29
N ALA A 44 -11.91 1.07 7.01
CA ALA A 44 -11.02 -0.07 6.76
C ALA A 44 -11.24 -0.65 5.35
N ASP A 45 -12.50 -0.77 4.93
CA ASP A 45 -12.83 -1.24 3.59
C ASP A 45 -12.38 -0.24 2.50
N ALA A 46 -12.57 1.05 2.73
CA ALA A 46 -12.12 2.09 1.81
C ALA A 46 -10.59 2.10 1.67
N GLU A 47 -9.86 1.98 2.78
CA GLU A 47 -8.40 1.88 2.79
C GLU A 47 -7.91 0.62 2.06
N SER A 48 -8.57 -0.52 2.27
CA SER A 48 -8.26 -1.78 1.58
C SER A 48 -8.43 -1.65 0.08
N ARG A 49 -9.55 -1.07 -0.38
CA ARG A 49 -9.82 -0.82 -1.80
C ARG A 49 -8.81 0.15 -2.42
N LEU A 50 -8.47 1.21 -1.68
CA LEU A 50 -7.47 2.20 -2.12
C LEU A 50 -6.07 1.57 -2.20
N GLN A 51 -5.71 0.71 -1.25
CA GLN A 51 -4.47 -0.05 -1.30
C GLN A 51 -4.41 -0.97 -2.52
N HIS A 52 -5.49 -1.72 -2.78
CA HIS A 52 -5.58 -2.62 -3.93
C HIS A 52 -5.48 -1.87 -5.26
N SER A 53 -6.23 -0.78 -5.40
CA SER A 53 -6.19 0.09 -6.59
C SER A 53 -4.78 0.66 -6.83
N ASN A 54 -4.15 1.17 -5.76
CA ASN A 54 -2.78 1.66 -5.82
C ASN A 54 -1.76 0.58 -6.22
N GLN A 55 -1.93 -0.66 -5.74
CA GLN A 55 -1.02 -1.73 -6.12
C GLN A 55 -1.27 -2.17 -7.57
N TYR A 56 -2.53 -2.21 -7.99
CA TYR A 56 -2.92 -2.57 -9.35
C TYR A 56 -2.36 -1.60 -10.39
N SER A 57 -2.41 -0.28 -10.13
CA SER A 57 -1.82 0.71 -11.03
C SER A 57 -0.30 0.61 -11.16
N ARG A 58 0.37 -0.03 -10.20
CA ARG A 58 1.83 -0.26 -10.18
C ARG A 58 2.24 -1.64 -10.64
N ARG A 59 1.30 -2.49 -11.08
CA ARG A 59 1.56 -3.87 -11.46
C ARG A 59 2.52 -4.02 -12.65
N ASN A 60 2.67 -2.99 -13.47
CA ASN A 60 3.59 -2.98 -14.61
C ASN A 60 4.90 -2.25 -14.28
N ASN A 61 5.10 -1.85 -13.02
CA ASN A 61 6.17 -0.93 -12.66
C ASN A 61 7.24 -1.67 -11.87
N ILE A 62 8.49 -1.26 -12.09
CA ILE A 62 9.62 -1.59 -11.24
C ILE A 62 10.17 -0.33 -10.58
N GLU A 63 10.86 -0.54 -9.47
CA GLU A 63 11.63 0.47 -8.76
C GLU A 63 13.09 0.05 -8.77
N ILE A 64 13.93 0.88 -9.38
CA ILE A 64 15.37 0.68 -9.46
C ILE A 64 16.03 1.62 -8.46
N LYS A 65 16.82 1.06 -7.54
CA LYS A 65 17.47 1.80 -6.44
C LYS A 65 18.98 1.72 -6.54
N GLY A 66 19.63 2.78 -6.05
CA GLY A 66 21.08 2.81 -5.90
C GLY A 66 21.84 3.22 -7.15
N VAL A 67 21.17 3.52 -8.27
CA VAL A 67 21.85 4.06 -9.46
C VAL A 67 22.26 5.50 -9.18
N GLU A 68 23.57 5.77 -9.23
CA GLU A 68 24.16 7.09 -9.05
C GLU A 68 23.55 8.14 -10.00
N GLU A 69 23.56 9.40 -9.58
CA GLU A 69 23.01 10.52 -10.36
C GLU A 69 24.13 11.28 -11.09
N LYS A 70 23.90 11.64 -12.35
CA LYS A 70 24.72 12.62 -13.08
C LYS A 70 23.82 13.75 -13.56
N LYS A 71 24.37 14.96 -13.65
CA LYS A 71 23.62 16.10 -14.21
C LYS A 71 23.30 15.80 -15.68
N GLY A 72 22.02 15.85 -16.05
CA GLY A 72 21.56 15.53 -17.40
C GLY A 72 21.56 14.04 -17.73
N ASP A 73 21.40 13.17 -16.73
CA ASP A 73 21.36 11.74 -16.96
C ASP A 73 20.11 11.32 -17.75
N ASN A 74 20.32 10.50 -18.78
CA ASN A 74 19.21 9.92 -19.53
C ASN A 74 18.74 8.63 -18.85
N VAL A 75 17.64 8.71 -18.10
CA VAL A 75 17.05 7.56 -17.41
C VAL A 75 16.69 6.42 -18.35
N THR A 76 16.32 6.72 -19.60
CA THR A 76 15.98 5.70 -20.62
C THR A 76 17.21 4.89 -21.01
N GLU A 77 18.35 5.56 -21.26
CA GLU A 77 19.61 4.87 -21.55
C GLU A 77 20.08 4.00 -20.38
N ILE A 78 19.92 4.51 -19.15
CA ILE A 78 20.24 3.75 -17.94
C ILE A 78 19.41 2.47 -17.86
N VAL A 79 18.09 2.52 -18.12
CA VAL A 79 17.26 1.31 -18.05
C VAL A 79 17.51 0.35 -19.21
N CYS A 80 17.81 0.85 -20.41
CA CYS A 80 18.23 0.00 -21.53
C CYS A 80 19.51 -0.78 -21.19
N LYS A 81 20.52 -0.07 -20.67
CA LYS A 81 21.78 -0.68 -20.21
C LYS A 81 21.56 -1.67 -19.05
N LEU A 82 20.67 -1.35 -18.11
CA LEU A 82 20.25 -2.29 -17.06
C LEU A 82 19.65 -3.57 -17.66
N GLY A 83 18.83 -3.45 -18.70
CA GLY A 83 18.26 -4.58 -19.43
C GLY A 83 19.33 -5.47 -20.05
N GLU A 84 20.32 -4.88 -20.72
CA GLU A 84 21.47 -5.60 -21.26
C GLU A 84 22.25 -6.36 -20.17
N LEU A 85 22.58 -5.67 -19.07
CA LEU A 85 23.28 -6.26 -17.91
C LEU A 85 22.49 -7.39 -17.23
N ALA A 86 21.15 -7.32 -17.30
CA ALA A 86 20.26 -8.36 -16.77
C ALA A 86 19.97 -9.48 -17.79
N HIS A 87 20.53 -9.42 -19.01
CA HIS A 87 20.19 -10.33 -20.11
C HIS A 87 18.68 -10.35 -20.46
N GLU A 88 18.05 -9.18 -20.35
CA GLU A 88 16.67 -8.90 -20.78
C GLU A 88 16.65 -7.50 -21.43
N PRO A 89 17.10 -7.38 -22.70
CA PRO A 89 17.21 -6.09 -23.39
C PRO A 89 15.88 -5.35 -23.39
N ILE A 90 15.89 -4.06 -23.04
CA ILE A 90 14.70 -3.20 -23.00
C ILE A 90 14.75 -2.30 -24.22
N THR A 91 13.66 -2.27 -24.99
CA THR A 91 13.50 -1.39 -26.15
C THR A 91 12.57 -0.23 -25.82
N ALA A 92 12.52 0.80 -26.68
CA ALA A 92 11.61 1.92 -26.48
C ALA A 92 10.14 1.48 -26.41
N ASP A 93 9.75 0.48 -27.20
CA ASP A 93 8.38 -0.08 -27.23
C ASP A 93 7.99 -0.80 -25.94
N ASP A 94 8.97 -1.22 -25.14
CA ASP A 94 8.72 -1.84 -23.83
C ASP A 94 8.39 -0.79 -22.76
N ILE A 95 8.70 0.49 -22.99
CA ILE A 95 8.65 1.56 -21.99
C ILE A 95 7.39 2.42 -22.20
N GLU A 96 6.53 2.43 -21.19
CA GLU A 96 5.37 3.34 -21.16
C GLU A 96 5.72 4.65 -20.45
N ALA A 97 6.49 4.57 -19.36
CA ALA A 97 7.00 5.75 -18.66
C ALA A 97 8.28 5.41 -17.89
N CYS A 98 9.26 6.32 -17.89
CA CYS A 98 10.50 6.16 -17.13
C CYS A 98 10.95 7.51 -16.55
N HIS A 99 11.16 7.59 -15.24
CA HIS A 99 11.57 8.82 -14.58
C HIS A 99 12.21 8.55 -13.21
N ARG A 100 13.02 9.50 -12.72
CA ARG A 100 13.44 9.52 -11.32
C ARG A 100 12.29 10.01 -10.44
N VAL A 101 12.11 9.35 -9.30
CA VAL A 101 11.17 9.79 -8.26
C VAL A 101 11.93 10.67 -7.28
N PRO A 102 11.55 11.96 -7.15
CA PRO A 102 12.19 12.84 -6.19
C PRO A 102 11.92 12.35 -4.77
N GLY A 103 12.94 12.37 -3.92
CA GLY A 103 12.81 11.90 -2.55
C GLY A 103 14.00 12.29 -1.68
N LYS A 104 13.84 12.04 -0.38
CA LYS A 104 14.90 12.30 0.61
C LYS A 104 16.08 11.34 0.48
N ASN A 105 15.86 10.15 -0.10
CA ASN A 105 16.90 9.16 -0.29
C ASN A 105 17.71 9.52 -1.54
N LYS A 106 19.03 9.64 -1.36
CA LYS A 106 19.99 9.80 -2.44
C LYS A 106 20.84 8.53 -2.60
N PRO A 107 21.06 8.05 -3.83
CA PRO A 107 20.48 8.54 -5.08
C PRO A 107 18.97 8.25 -5.19
N SER A 108 18.26 9.13 -5.90
CA SER A 108 16.83 9.06 -6.18
C SER A 108 16.51 7.83 -7.01
N CYS A 109 15.44 7.13 -6.65
CA CYS A 109 15.05 5.88 -7.30
C CYS A 109 14.51 6.17 -8.71
N ILE A 110 14.72 5.26 -9.65
CA ILE A 110 14.10 5.30 -10.98
C ILE A 110 12.86 4.41 -10.94
N VAL A 111 11.74 4.91 -11.44
CA VAL A 111 10.54 4.11 -11.71
C VAL A 111 10.42 3.92 -13.21
N LEU A 112 10.30 2.66 -13.61
CA LEU A 112 10.03 2.26 -14.99
C LEU A 112 8.69 1.53 -15.03
N GLN A 113 7.77 2.02 -15.86
CA GLN A 113 6.51 1.37 -16.20
C GLN A 113 6.65 0.71 -17.57
N PHE A 114 6.38 -0.60 -17.61
CA PHE A 114 6.40 -1.37 -18.84
C PHE A 114 5.05 -1.37 -19.55
N ALA A 115 5.08 -1.37 -20.88
CA ALA A 115 3.88 -1.59 -21.69
C ALA A 115 3.28 -2.99 -21.42
N ARG A 116 4.12 -4.00 -21.14
CA ARG A 116 3.71 -5.39 -20.94
C ARG A 116 4.20 -5.94 -19.61
N ARG A 117 3.28 -6.56 -18.85
CA ARG A 117 3.60 -7.18 -17.56
C ARG A 117 4.62 -8.31 -17.67
N GLN A 118 4.56 -9.10 -18.74
CA GLN A 118 5.46 -10.23 -18.97
C GLN A 118 6.91 -9.77 -19.08
N LYS A 119 7.17 -8.64 -19.75
CA LYS A 119 8.49 -8.04 -19.86
C LYS A 119 9.03 -7.62 -18.48
N ARG A 120 8.15 -6.98 -17.71
CA ARG A 120 8.44 -6.59 -16.32
C ARG A 120 8.80 -7.77 -15.44
N ASP A 121 8.02 -8.84 -15.49
CA ASP A 121 8.23 -10.06 -14.70
C ASP A 121 9.55 -10.76 -15.09
N SER A 122 9.84 -10.91 -16.40
CA SER A 122 11.10 -11.49 -16.89
C SER A 122 12.33 -10.71 -16.41
N LEU A 123 12.29 -9.37 -16.50
CA LEU A 123 13.40 -8.53 -16.03
C LEU A 123 13.60 -8.67 -14.52
N LEU A 124 12.53 -8.68 -13.71
CA LEU A 124 12.64 -8.84 -12.26
C LEU A 124 13.26 -10.18 -11.86
N GLU A 125 12.90 -11.27 -12.54
CA GLU A 125 13.46 -12.58 -12.27
C GLU A 125 14.94 -12.66 -12.64
N LYS A 126 15.31 -12.12 -13.81
CA LYS A 126 16.69 -12.12 -14.28
C LYS A 126 17.57 -11.18 -13.46
N ALA A 127 17.11 -9.98 -13.15
CA ALA A 127 17.86 -9.01 -12.35
C ALA A 127 18.18 -9.50 -10.93
N LYS A 128 17.41 -10.44 -10.36
CA LYS A 128 17.77 -11.08 -9.08
C LYS A 128 18.99 -12.00 -9.18
N LYS A 129 19.26 -12.54 -10.37
CA LYS A 129 20.40 -13.45 -10.62
C LYS A 129 21.70 -12.68 -10.83
N TRP A 130 21.60 -11.48 -11.41
CA TRP A 130 22.74 -10.64 -11.76
C TRP A 130 22.98 -9.58 -10.68
N ARG A 131 24.16 -9.60 -10.05
CA ARG A 131 24.54 -8.62 -9.02
C ARG A 131 25.06 -7.33 -9.66
N ILE A 132 24.15 -6.56 -10.23
CA ILE A 132 24.44 -5.32 -10.95
C ILE A 132 24.96 -4.25 -9.99
N LYS A 133 25.98 -3.49 -10.42
CA LYS A 133 26.65 -2.44 -9.66
C LYS A 133 26.78 -1.16 -10.46
N ASN A 134 27.04 -0.05 -9.78
CA ASN A 134 27.29 1.24 -10.42
C ASN A 134 28.53 1.25 -11.33
N SER A 135 29.53 0.41 -11.05
CA SER A 135 30.69 0.22 -11.94
C SER A 135 30.29 -0.26 -13.34
N ASP A 136 29.22 -1.06 -13.44
CA ASP A 136 28.73 -1.57 -14.72
C ASP A 136 28.13 -0.44 -15.58
N PHE A 137 27.61 0.61 -14.94
CA PHE A 137 27.14 1.83 -15.58
C PHE A 137 28.26 2.84 -15.87
N GLY A 138 29.50 2.54 -15.51
CA GLY A 138 30.65 3.44 -15.70
C GLY A 138 30.78 4.52 -14.63
N PHE A 139 30.25 4.27 -13.43
CA PHE A 139 30.55 5.09 -12.25
C PHE A 139 31.79 4.55 -11.52
N VAL A 140 32.44 5.42 -10.75
CA VAL A 140 33.59 5.05 -9.94
C VAL A 140 33.18 4.15 -8.77
N SER A 141 31.97 4.32 -8.23
CA SER A 141 31.47 3.50 -7.14
C SER A 141 31.06 2.11 -7.63
N SER A 142 31.40 1.07 -6.85
CA SER A 142 30.93 -0.32 -7.09
C SER A 142 29.76 -0.67 -6.15
N SER A 143 28.98 0.35 -5.75
CA SER A 143 27.80 0.17 -4.92
C SER A 143 26.72 -0.63 -5.67
N PRO A 144 25.95 -1.49 -4.98
CA PRO A 144 24.96 -2.35 -5.61
C PRO A 144 23.76 -1.56 -6.13
N VAL A 145 23.22 -2.00 -7.28
CA VAL A 145 21.97 -1.52 -7.86
C VAL A 145 20.90 -2.58 -7.65
N PHE A 146 19.74 -2.16 -7.13
CA PHE A 146 18.65 -3.08 -6.78
C PHE A 146 17.44 -2.85 -7.68
N VAL A 147 16.94 -3.92 -8.29
CA VAL A 147 15.73 -3.92 -9.09
C VAL A 147 14.61 -4.60 -8.31
N ASN A 148 13.54 -3.86 -8.01
CA ASN A 148 12.43 -4.34 -7.19
C ASN A 148 11.09 -4.15 -7.89
N ALA A 149 10.08 -4.93 -7.50
CA ALA A 149 8.70 -4.63 -7.87
C ALA A 149 8.26 -3.31 -7.23
N HIS A 150 7.51 -2.49 -7.95
CA HIS A 150 7.00 -1.24 -7.40
C HIS A 150 5.78 -1.52 -6.50
N LEU A 151 6.02 -1.54 -5.20
CA LEU A 151 4.97 -1.69 -4.20
C LEU A 151 4.38 -0.34 -3.76
N CYS A 152 3.09 -0.31 -3.47
CA CYS A 152 2.46 0.82 -2.81
C CYS A 152 3.00 1.00 -1.39
N ARG A 153 2.79 2.19 -0.80
CA ARG A 153 3.37 2.55 0.50
C ARG A 153 3.04 1.54 1.61
N ALA A 154 1.79 1.08 1.67
CA ALA A 154 1.34 0.14 2.69
C ALA A 154 2.06 -1.21 2.56
N LEU A 155 2.17 -1.75 1.35
CA LEU A 155 2.88 -3.00 1.10
C LEU A 155 4.40 -2.88 1.26
N LYS A 156 5.01 -1.72 0.93
CA LYS A 156 6.42 -1.45 1.26
C LYS A 156 6.67 -1.49 2.77
N ARG A 157 5.78 -0.89 3.56
CA ARG A 157 5.85 -0.94 5.04
C ARG A 157 5.69 -2.36 5.55
N LEU A 158 4.69 -3.08 5.07
CA LEU A 158 4.46 -4.48 5.43
C LEU A 158 5.68 -5.34 5.13
N LEU A 159 6.24 -5.24 3.92
CA LEU A 159 7.47 -5.95 3.55
C LEU A 159 8.61 -5.64 4.52
N GLY A 160 8.82 -4.38 4.87
CA GLY A 160 9.84 -3.98 5.85
C GLY A 160 9.64 -4.62 7.23
N MET A 161 8.40 -4.62 7.73
CA MET A 161 8.04 -5.26 9.00
C MET A 161 8.26 -6.77 8.95
N THR A 162 7.82 -7.43 7.87
CA THR A 162 7.99 -8.87 7.68
C THR A 162 9.46 -9.26 7.60
N VAL A 163 10.29 -8.49 6.89
CA VAL A 163 11.75 -8.71 6.82
C VAL A 163 12.38 -8.53 8.20
N SER A 164 12.03 -7.46 8.93
CA SER A 164 12.53 -7.25 10.30
C SER A 164 12.17 -8.41 11.22
N LYS A 165 10.93 -8.91 11.14
CA LYS A 165 10.48 -10.06 11.93
C LYS A 165 11.17 -11.37 11.52
N LYS A 166 11.37 -11.58 10.21
CA LYS A 166 12.13 -12.72 9.67
C LYS A 166 13.52 -12.78 10.31
N HIS A 167 14.24 -11.66 10.35
CA HIS A 167 15.56 -11.57 10.96
C HIS A 167 15.51 -11.82 12.48
N ALA A 168 14.57 -11.20 13.19
CA ALA A 168 14.42 -11.38 14.64
C ALA A 168 14.14 -12.84 15.03
N CYS A 169 13.46 -13.60 14.18
CA CYS A 169 13.13 -15.00 14.42
C CYS A 169 14.11 -16.00 13.78
N ASN A 170 15.22 -15.54 13.17
CA ASN A 170 16.17 -16.39 12.42
C ASN A 170 15.49 -17.32 11.39
N TRP A 171 14.37 -16.87 10.84
CA TRP A 171 13.62 -17.65 9.88
C TRP A 171 14.40 -17.71 8.56
N LYS A 172 14.69 -18.92 8.07
CA LYS A 172 15.44 -19.15 6.82
C LYS A 172 14.53 -18.94 5.61
#